data_AF-A0A941Z0G8-F1
#
_entry.id   AF-A0A941Z0G8-F1
#
_cell.length_a   1.000
_cell.length_b   1.000
_cell.length_c   1.000
_cell.angle_alpha   90.00
_cell.angle_beta   90.00
_cell.angle_gamma   90.00
#
_symmetry.space_group_name_H-M   'P 1'
#
loop_
_entity.id
_entity.type
_entity.pdbx_description
1 polymer ?
#
loop_
_entity_poly.entity_id
_entity_poly.type
_entity_poly.pdbx_seq_one_letter_code
_entity_poly.pdbx_strand_id
1 'polypeptide(L)' 'TAAPQGWLHATLTVQPLDAQGFGLAGSGVFVLNPPYTLHATLQALLPWLTAALAQFDGAAWALEQHAV' A
#
# COMPACT_ATOMS: atom_id res chain seq x y z
N THR A 1 -23.87 -18.58 1.96
CA THR A 1 -23.56 -17.89 3.23
C THR A 1 -22.33 -17.04 2.97
N ALA A 2 -22.47 -15.73 2.80
CA ALA A 2 -21.33 -14.86 2.57
C ALA A 2 -20.60 -14.67 3.90
N ALA A 3 -19.41 -15.23 4.05
CA ALA A 3 -18.52 -14.84 5.14
C ALA A 3 -18.25 -13.34 5.02
N PRO A 4 -18.15 -12.57 6.11
CA PRO A 4 -17.54 -11.25 6.03
C PRO A 4 -16.11 -11.51 5.56
N GLN A 5 -15.79 -11.07 4.35
CA GLN A 5 -14.47 -11.31 3.78
C GLN A 5 -13.62 -10.13 4.21
N GLY A 6 -12.64 -10.40 5.08
CA GLY A 6 -11.67 -9.41 5.50
C GLY A 6 -11.06 -8.71 4.28
N TRP A 7 -10.52 -7.52 4.49
CA TRP A 7 -9.91 -6.73 3.43
C TRP A 7 -8.53 -6.23 3.84
N LEU A 8 -7.71 -5.94 2.83
CA LEU A 8 -6.39 -5.35 3.00
C LEU A 8 -6.22 -4.24 1.97
N HIS A 9 -5.67 -3.12 2.40
CA HIS A 9 -5.35 -1.98 1.55
C HIS A 9 -3.89 -1.60 1.74
N ALA A 10 -3.12 -1.57 0.66
CA ALA A 10 -1.74 -1.14 0.66
C ALA A 10 -1.55 0.01 -0.32
N THR A 11 -0.84 1.05 0.09
CA THR A 11 -0.49 2.19 -0.76
C THR A 11 1.01 2.47 -0.68
N LEU A 12 1.56 2.99 -1.78
CA LEU A 12 2.95 3.42 -1.87
C LEU A 12 3.03 4.70 -2.71
N THR A 13 3.58 5.76 -2.10
CA THR A 13 3.88 7.04 -2.74
C THR A 13 5.39 7.16 -2.91
N VAL A 14 5.86 7.44 -4.13
CA VAL A 14 7.28 7.42 -4.50
C VAL A 14 7.81 8.77 -4.99
N GLN A 15 6.93 9.68 -5.39
CA GLN A 15 7.29 11.04 -5.85
C GLN A 15 6.32 12.08 -5.27
N PRO A 16 6.69 13.37 -5.20
CA PRO A 16 5.79 14.41 -4.75
C PRO A 16 4.63 14.58 -5.74
N LEU A 17 3.49 15.08 -5.23
CA LEU A 17 2.43 15.55 -6.10
C LEU A 17 2.92 16.78 -6.87
N ASP A 18 2.76 16.76 -8.20
CA ASP A 18 3.00 17.93 -9.02
C ASP A 18 2.09 19.09 -8.58
N ALA A 19 2.54 20.33 -8.74
CA ALA A 19 1.78 21.52 -8.36
C ALA A 19 0.45 21.63 -9.13
N GLN A 20 0.39 21.02 -10.32
CA GLN A 20 -0.81 20.91 -11.14
C GLN A 20 -1.50 19.54 -11.01
N GLY A 21 -0.98 18.64 -10.17
CA GLY A 21 -1.55 17.33 -9.88
C GLY A 21 -1.39 16.29 -10.99
N PHE A 22 -0.48 16.50 -11.95
CA PHE A 22 -0.23 15.55 -13.04
C PHE A 22 0.75 14.45 -12.64
N GLY A 23 0.55 13.25 -13.20
CA GLY A 23 1.41 12.07 -13.00
C GLY A 23 0.90 11.10 -11.91
N LEU A 24 1.52 9.93 -11.84
CA LEU A 24 1.18 8.89 -10.86
C LEU A 24 2.13 8.98 -9.66
N ALA A 25 1.81 9.82 -8.68
CA ALA A 25 2.69 10.05 -7.52
C ALA A 25 2.87 8.82 -6.61
N GLY A 26 1.85 7.98 -6.62
CA GLY A 26 1.79 6.72 -5.90
C GLY A 26 0.65 5.87 -6.45
N SER A 27 0.60 4.63 -6.00
CA SER A 27 -0.46 3.70 -6.34
C SER A 27 -0.87 2.90 -5.12
N GLY A 28 -2.00 2.20 -5.23
CA GLY A 28 -2.50 1.34 -4.17
C GLY A 28 -3.22 0.13 -4.72
N VAL A 29 -3.29 -0.91 -3.88
CA VAL A 29 -4.00 -2.15 -4.17
C VAL A 29 -4.94 -2.44 -2.99
N PHE A 30 -6.20 -2.70 -3.31
CA PHE A 30 -7.22 -3.13 -2.35
C PHE A 30 -7.58 -4.59 -2.64
N VAL A 31 -7.35 -5.47 -1.66
CA VAL A 31 -7.54 -6.91 -1.78
C VAL A 31 -8.70 -7.34 -0.90
N LEU A 32 -9.74 -7.88 -1.54
CA LEU A 32 -10.84 -8.56 -0.85
C LEU A 32 -10.45 -10.02 -0.59
N ASN A 33 -10.75 -10.52 0.61
CA ASN A 33 -10.38 -11.86 1.05
C ASN A 33 -8.87 -12.14 0.89
N PRO A 34 -8.01 -11.31 1.51
CA PRO A 34 -6.58 -11.47 1.36
C PRO A 34 -6.14 -12.83 1.93
N PRO A 35 -5.16 -13.50 1.30
CA PRO A 35 -4.48 -14.63 1.92
C PRO A 35 -3.90 -14.21 3.29
N TYR A 36 -3.99 -15.09 4.29
CA TYR A 36 -3.58 -14.78 5.67
C TYR A 36 -2.13 -14.33 5.83
N THR A 37 -1.25 -14.70 4.88
CA THR A 37 0.17 -14.31 4.86
C THR A 37 0.44 -12.95 4.24
N LEU A 38 -0.51 -12.39 3.48
CA LEU A 38 -0.27 -11.21 2.65
C LEU A 38 0.04 -9.98 3.49
N HIS A 39 -0.67 -9.78 4.60
CA HIS A 39 -0.43 -8.66 5.50
C HIS A 39 1.00 -8.68 6.06
N ALA A 40 1.43 -9.79 6.64
CA ALA A 40 2.78 -9.92 7.20
C ALA A 40 3.86 -9.75 6.13
N THR A 41 3.62 -10.26 4.91
CA THR A 41 4.54 -10.10 3.77
C THR A 41 4.68 -8.63 3.39
N LEU A 42 3.56 -7.91 3.23
CA LEU A 42 3.59 -6.49 2.88
C LEU A 42 4.16 -5.64 4.02
N GLN A 43 3.84 -5.93 5.28
CA GLN A 43 4.38 -5.24 6.43
C GLN A 43 5.92 -5.32 6.49
N ALA A 44 6.50 -6.45 6.09
CA ALA A 44 7.94 -6.63 6.02
C ALA A 44 8.57 -5.92 4.79
N LEU A 45 7.88 -5.95 3.64
CA LEU A 45 8.45 -5.47 2.38
C LEU A 45 8.23 -3.98 2.09
N LEU A 46 7.10 -3.40 2.54
CA LEU A 46 6.75 -2.01 2.24
C LEU A 46 7.82 -1.01 2.70
N PRO A 47 8.42 -1.09 3.90
CA PRO A 47 9.51 -0.19 4.29
C PRO A 47 10.71 -0.25 3.33
N TRP A 48 11.08 -1.45 2.90
CA TRP A 48 12.18 -1.64 1.96
C TRP A 48 11.81 -1.12 0.56
N LEU A 49 10.60 -1.39 0.08
CA LEU A 49 10.10 -0.89 -1.19
C LEU A 49 10.06 0.64 -1.22
N THR A 50 9.60 1.29 -0.15
CA THR A 50 9.62 2.75 -0.04
C THR A 50 11.04 3.29 -0.10
N ALA A 51 11.98 2.71 0.66
CA ALA A 51 13.37 3.15 0.63
C ALA A 51 14.03 2.95 -0.75
N ALA A 52 13.75 1.84 -1.43
CA ALA A 52 14.34 1.49 -2.72
C ALA A 52 13.76 2.29 -3.89
N LEU A 53 12.49 2.68 -3.81
CA LEU A 53 11.77 3.35 -4.91
C LEU A 53 11.56 4.85 -4.68
N ALA A 54 11.93 5.39 -3.51
CA ALA A 54 11.80 6.80 -3.19
C ALA A 54 12.56 7.68 -4.18
N GLN A 55 11.86 8.66 -4.74
CA GLN A 55 12.43 9.72 -5.59
C GLN A 55 12.51 11.06 -4.85
N PHE A 56 12.05 11.10 -3.60
CA PHE A 56 12.04 12.27 -2.72
C PHE A 56 11.94 11.83 -1.25
N ASP A 57 12.28 12.76 -0.34
CA ASP A 57 12.31 12.50 1.11
C ASP A 57 10.94 12.20 1.73
N GLY A 58 9.84 12.55 1.05
CA GLY A 58 8.47 12.33 1.53
C GLY A 58 7.82 11.03 1.05
N ALA A 59 8.60 10.11 0.46
CA ALA A 59 8.08 8.81 0.04
C ALA A 59 7.53 8.04 1.24
N ALA A 60 6.35 7.46 1.09
CA ALA A 60 5.60 6.88 2.20
C ALA A 60 4.80 5.66 1.76
N TRP A 61 4.49 4.79 2.71
CA TRP A 61 3.61 3.65 2.53
C TRP A 61 2.53 3.64 3.61
N ALA A 62 1.39 3.04 3.29
CA ALA A 62 0.37 2.70 4.28
C ALA A 62 -0.10 1.27 4.07
N LEU A 63 -0.42 0.59 5.18
CA LEU A 63 -0.97 -0.76 5.18
C LEU A 63 -2.10 -0.83 6.20
N GLU A 64 -3.31 -1.06 5.71
CA GLU A 64 -4.52 -1.19 6.50
C GLU A 64 -5.11 -2.58 6.28
N GLN A 65 -5.72 -3.15 7.31
CA GLN A 65 -6.46 -4.40 7.17
C GLN A 65 -7.66 -4.44 8.11
N HIS A 66 -8.66 -5.21 7.71
CA HIS A 66 -9.74 -5.67 8.56
C HIS A 66 -9.77 -7.19 8.52
N ALA A 67 -9.33 -7.81 9.63
CA ALA A 67 -9.46 -9.24 9.86
C ALA A 67 -10.83 -9.54 10.51
N VAL A 68 -11.38 -10.71 10.18
CA VAL A 68 -12.69 -11.21 10.66
C VAL A 68 -12.47 -12.41 11.56
#